data_AF-C0QS49-F1
#
_entry.id   AF-C0QS49-F1
#
_cell.length_a   1.000
_cell.length_b   1.000
_cell.length_c   1.000
_cell.angle_alpha   90.00
_cell.angle_beta   90.00
_cell.angle_gamma   90.00
#
_symmetry.space_group_name_H-M   'P 1'
#
loop_
_entity.id
_entity.type
_entity.pdbx_description
1 polymer ?
#
loop_
_entity_poly.entity_id
_entity_poly.type
_entity_poly.pdbx_seq_one_letter_code
_entity_poly.pdbx_strand_id
1 'polypeptide(L)'
;MTEKRSSVLNQISVIILLGSFFGAFFVGFLVYLLISEHDKEGALKKAFFSYIITQAVFLVLVYIIRLSIDKTIISKIKSITRAMDEVSLGNLDVEVKASGNDELTDLAESFERMRISMKTIIEKLER
;
A
#
# COMPACT_ATOMS: atom_id res chain seq x y z
N MET A 1 -9.73 14.23 22.00
CA MET A 1 -9.74 14.39 20.52
C MET A 1 -8.95 13.24 19.93
N THR A 2 -9.62 12.20 19.44
CA THR A 2 -8.96 11.08 18.76
C THR A 2 -8.59 11.53 17.34
N GLU A 3 -7.30 11.78 17.10
CA GLU A 3 -6.81 12.03 15.75
C GLU A 3 -7.17 10.86 14.84
N LYS A 4 -7.97 11.13 13.80
CA LYS A 4 -8.29 10.17 12.76
C LYS A 4 -7.03 9.90 11.95
N ARG A 5 -6.23 8.92 12.37
CA ARG A 5 -5.02 8.50 11.66
C ARG A 5 -5.38 8.16 10.21
N SER A 6 -4.87 8.92 9.26
CA SER A 6 -5.06 8.66 7.84
C SER A 6 -4.36 7.35 7.47
N SER A 7 -5.06 6.44 6.79
CA SER A 7 -4.46 5.19 6.32
C SER A 7 -3.26 5.47 5.40
N VAL A 8 -2.12 4.82 5.65
CA VAL A 8 -0.90 4.90 4.83
C VAL A 8 -1.22 4.56 3.36
N LEU A 9 -2.15 3.62 3.13
CA LEU A 9 -2.63 3.29 1.79
C LEU A 9 -3.25 4.47 1.08
N ASN A 10 -3.99 5.31 1.80
CA ASN A 10 -4.63 6.49 1.23
C ASN A 10 -3.57 7.56 0.88
N GLN A 11 -2.56 7.74 1.73
CA GLN A 11 -1.44 8.65 1.44
C GLN A 11 -0.69 8.21 0.18
N ILE A 12 -0.33 6.92 0.09
CA ILE A 12 0.34 6.36 -1.09
C ILE A 12 -0.56 6.49 -2.34
N SER A 13 -1.86 6.18 -2.22
CA SER A 13 -2.80 6.29 -3.35
C SER A 13 -2.88 7.70 -3.90
N VAL A 14 -2.88 8.73 -3.03
CA VAL A 14 -2.92 10.13 -3.46
C VAL A 14 -1.66 10.51 -4.24
N ILE A 15 -0.48 10.09 -3.76
CA ILE A 15 0.79 10.36 -4.45
C ILE A 15 0.78 9.72 -5.86
N ILE A 16 0.33 8.46 -5.95
CA ILE A 16 0.27 7.75 -7.24
C ILE A 16 -0.76 8.40 -8.18
N LEU A 17 -1.92 8.80 -7.66
CA LEU A 17 -2.96 9.47 -8.46
C LEU A 17 -2.47 10.79 -9.03
N LEU A 18 -1.78 11.61 -8.23
CA LEU A 18 -1.16 12.85 -8.70
C LEU A 18 -0.13 12.56 -9.79
N GLY A 19 0.75 11.57 -9.59
CA GLY A 19 1.71 11.14 -10.61
C GLY A 19 1.05 10.69 -11.91
N SER A 20 -0.03 9.90 -11.82
CA SER A 20 -0.77 9.43 -13.00
C SER A 20 -1.40 10.58 -13.78
N PHE A 21 -1.91 11.59 -13.08
CA PHE A 21 -2.51 12.77 -13.70
C PHE A 21 -1.47 13.57 -14.49
N PHE A 22 -0.30 13.84 -13.88
CA PHE A 22 0.81 14.50 -14.59
C PHE A 22 1.33 13.67 -15.76
N GLY A 23 1.43 12.34 -15.60
CA GLY A 23 1.83 11.43 -16.67
C GLY A 23 0.85 11.41 -17.84
N ALA A 24 -0.45 11.28 -17.58
CA ALA A 24 -1.48 11.35 -18.62
C ALA A 24 -1.49 12.73 -19.30
N PHE A 25 -1.33 13.81 -18.53
CA PHE A 25 -1.22 15.16 -19.06
C PHE A 25 -0.02 15.29 -20.00
N PHE A 26 1.14 14.76 -19.62
CA PHE A 26 2.33 14.74 -20.45
C PHE A 26 2.11 13.98 -21.76
N VAL A 27 1.45 12.81 -21.71
CA VAL A 27 1.08 12.05 -22.92
C VAL A 27 0.15 12.86 -23.82
N GLY A 28 -0.91 13.46 -23.28
CA GLY A 28 -1.81 14.32 -24.05
C GLY A 28 -1.09 15.51 -24.68
N PHE A 29 -0.16 16.13 -23.94
CA PHE A 29 0.68 17.23 -24.44
C PHE A 29 1.59 16.79 -25.59
N LEU A 30 2.25 15.63 -25.47
CA LEU A 30 3.07 15.09 -26.56
C LEU A 30 2.23 14.79 -27.82
N VAL A 31 1.04 14.20 -27.64
CA VAL A 31 0.12 13.93 -28.76
C VAL A 31 -0.32 15.22 -29.42
N TYR A 32 -0.57 16.27 -28.64
CA TYR A 32 -0.89 17.60 -29.17
C TYR A 32 0.27 18.17 -30.00
N LEU A 33 1.50 18.16 -29.46
CA LEU A 33 2.68 18.67 -30.17
C LEU A 33 2.93 17.93 -31.48
N LEU A 34 2.79 16.59 -31.49
CA LEU A 34 3.03 15.76 -32.68
C LEU A 34 2.01 16.07 -33.79
N ILE A 35 0.73 16.22 -33.44
CA ILE A 35 -0.34 16.35 -34.44
C ILE A 35 -0.53 17.80 -34.88
N SER A 36 -0.21 18.78 -34.02
CA SER A 36 -0.37 20.20 -34.30
C SER A 36 0.48 20.70 -35.47
N GLU A 37 1.51 19.95 -35.89
CA GLU A 37 2.34 20.28 -37.05
C GLU A 37 1.60 20.05 -38.38
N HIS A 38 0.70 19.05 -38.43
CA HIS A 38 0.01 18.64 -39.66
C HIS A 38 -1.48 19.04 -39.70
N ASP A 39 -2.18 18.99 -38.57
CA ASP A 39 -3.62 19.25 -38.48
C ASP A 39 -3.98 19.88 -37.13
N LYS A 40 -4.11 21.22 -37.11
CA LYS A 40 -4.42 21.98 -35.89
C LYS A 40 -5.84 21.73 -35.38
N GLU A 41 -6.81 21.51 -36.26
CA GLU A 41 -8.21 21.33 -35.85
C GLU A 41 -8.44 19.95 -35.21
N GLY A 42 -7.75 18.91 -35.69
CA GLY A 42 -7.81 17.56 -35.13
C GLY A 42 -6.92 17.32 -33.91
N ALA A 43 -5.84 18.10 -33.74
CA ALA A 43 -4.84 17.89 -32.69
C ALA A 43 -5.42 17.91 -31.27
N LEU A 44 -6.25 18.91 -30.95
CA LEU A 44 -6.84 19.04 -29.61
C LEU A 44 -7.75 17.87 -29.27
N LYS A 45 -8.59 17.42 -30.21
CA LYS A 45 -9.51 16.29 -29.98
C LYS A 45 -8.75 14.99 -29.72
N LYS A 46 -7.71 14.71 -30.52
CA LYS A 46 -6.88 13.51 -30.37
C LYS A 46 -6.05 13.54 -29.09
N ALA A 47 -5.49 14.69 -28.72
CA ALA A 47 -4.77 14.88 -27.46
C ALA A 47 -5.67 14.66 -26.24
N PHE A 48 -6.87 15.23 -26.25
CA PHE A 48 -7.85 15.04 -25.17
C PHE A 48 -8.31 13.57 -25.08
N PHE A 49 -8.60 12.94 -26.21
CA PHE A 49 -8.98 11.53 -26.25
C PHE A 49 -7.86 10.61 -25.73
N SER A 50 -6.61 10.87 -26.13
CA SER A 50 -5.45 10.15 -25.61
C SER A 50 -5.29 10.35 -24.11
N TYR A 51 -5.43 11.57 -23.61
CA TYR A 51 -5.39 11.86 -22.18
C TYR A 51 -6.44 11.04 -21.40
N ILE A 52 -7.69 11.02 -21.87
CA ILE A 52 -8.78 10.29 -21.20
C ILE A 52 -8.52 8.78 -21.18
N ILE A 53 -8.09 8.19 -22.29
CA ILE A 53 -7.76 6.76 -22.36
C ILE A 53 -6.61 6.44 -21.40
N THR A 54 -5.51 7.19 -21.48
CA THR A 54 -4.35 6.97 -20.61
C THR A 54 -4.73 7.11 -19.13
N GLN A 55 -5.49 8.15 -18.77
CA GLN A 55 -5.96 8.35 -17.40
C GLN A 55 -6.86 7.20 -16.93
N ALA A 56 -7.77 6.72 -17.77
CA ALA A 56 -8.65 5.59 -17.44
C ALA A 56 -7.84 4.32 -17.14
N VAL A 57 -6.82 4.01 -17.95
CA VAL A 57 -5.93 2.87 -17.73
C VAL A 57 -5.18 2.99 -16.41
N PHE A 58 -4.61 4.17 -16.12
CA PHE A 58 -3.93 4.40 -14.85
C PHE A 58 -4.85 4.23 -13.65
N LEU A 59 -6.08 4.74 -13.70
CA LEU A 59 -7.03 4.60 -12.59
C LEU A 59 -7.35 3.13 -12.28
N VAL A 60 -7.52 2.29 -13.32
CA VAL A 60 -7.74 0.85 -13.15
C VAL A 60 -6.54 0.20 -12.48
N LEU A 61 -5.32 0.50 -12.93
CA LEU A 61 -4.09 -0.04 -12.34
C LEU A 61 -3.90 0.38 -10.88
N VAL A 62 -4.13 1.67 -10.57
CA VAL A 62 -4.06 2.19 -9.19
C VAL A 62 -5.05 1.47 -8.29
N TYR A 63 -6.27 1.25 -8.77
CA TYR A 63 -7.28 0.52 -8.01
C TYR A 63 -6.86 -0.93 -7.72
N ILE A 64 -6.31 -1.64 -8.72
CA ILE A 64 -5.81 -3.01 -8.54
C ILE A 64 -4.65 -3.04 -7.52
N ILE A 65 -3.66 -2.16 -7.67
CA ILE A 65 -2.51 -2.07 -6.74
C ILE A 65 -3.00 -1.81 -5.31
N ARG A 66 -3.97 -0.91 -5.15
CA ARG A 66 -4.54 -0.59 -3.84
C ARG A 66 -5.16 -1.82 -3.17
N LEU A 67 -5.95 -2.61 -3.92
CA LEU A 67 -6.54 -3.84 -3.40
C LEU A 67 -5.48 -4.89 -3.03
N SER A 68 -4.42 -5.00 -3.84
CA SER A 68 -3.31 -5.90 -3.56
C SER A 68 -2.59 -5.52 -2.26
N ILE A 69 -2.19 -4.25 -2.09
CA ILE A 69 -1.50 -3.78 -0.87
C ILE A 69 -2.36 -4.00 0.38
N ASP A 70 -3.66 -3.70 0.31
CA ASP A 70 -4.55 -3.89 1.46
C ASP A 70 -4.59 -5.35 1.92
N LYS A 71 -4.69 -6.29 0.95
CA LYS A 71 -4.76 -7.72 1.23
C LYS A 71 -3.42 -8.33 1.64
N THR A 72 -2.32 -7.96 0.99
CA THR A 72 -1.03 -8.63 1.18
C THR A 72 -0.17 -8.02 2.28
N ILE A 73 -0.21 -6.69 2.44
CA ILE A 73 0.65 -5.96 3.39
C ILE A 73 -0.16 -5.53 4.62
N ILE A 74 -1.22 -4.76 4.42
CA ILE A 74 -1.94 -4.12 5.54
C ILE A 74 -2.63 -5.17 6.41
N SER A 75 -3.23 -6.19 5.80
CA SER A 75 -3.85 -7.30 6.53
C SER A 75 -2.83 -8.04 7.41
N LYS A 76 -1.64 -8.36 6.88
CA LYS A 76 -0.56 -9.01 7.63
C LYS A 76 -0.08 -8.14 8.79
N ILE A 77 0.19 -6.86 8.54
CA ILE A 77 0.60 -5.91 9.58
C ILE A 77 -0.45 -5.85 10.70
N LYS A 78 -1.74 -5.70 10.36
CA LYS A 78 -2.82 -5.69 11.36
C LYS A 78 -2.89 -6.99 12.16
N SER A 79 -2.63 -8.14 11.55
CA SER A 79 -2.60 -9.42 12.25
C SER A 79 -1.46 -9.47 13.27
N ILE A 80 -0.25 -9.07 12.88
CA ILE A 80 0.91 -9.01 13.77
C ILE A 80 0.65 -8.01 14.91
N THR A 81 0.16 -6.80 14.60
CA THR A 81 -0.16 -5.79 15.61
C THR A 81 -1.16 -6.31 16.63
N ARG A 82 -2.23 -6.99 16.21
CA ARG A 82 -3.22 -7.57 17.14
C ARG A 82 -2.62 -8.63 18.05
N ALA A 83 -1.78 -9.52 17.52
CA ALA A 83 -1.09 -10.52 18.34
C ALA A 83 -0.16 -9.83 19.35
N MET A 84 0.53 -8.78 18.93
CA MET A 84 1.41 -8.01 19.81
C MET A 84 0.65 -7.20 20.87
N ASP A 85 -0.54 -6.70 20.56
CA ASP A 85 -1.41 -6.05 21.53
C ASP A 85 -1.79 -7.04 22.65
N GLU A 86 -2.15 -8.28 22.31
CA GLU A 86 -2.42 -9.36 23.29
C GLU A 86 -1.18 -9.69 24.14
N VAL A 87 -0.02 -9.84 23.50
CA VAL A 87 1.26 -10.03 24.20
C VAL A 87 1.55 -8.90 25.18
N SER A 88 1.26 -7.64 24.79
CA SER A 88 1.45 -6.48 25.66
C SER A 88 0.51 -6.45 26.87
N LEU A 89 -0.65 -7.09 26.77
CA LEU A 89 -1.61 -7.26 27.87
C LEU A 89 -1.27 -8.47 28.77
N GLY A 90 -0.15 -9.16 28.51
CA GLY A 90 0.31 -10.32 29.27
C GLY A 90 -0.20 -11.66 28.76
N ASN A 91 -1.00 -11.68 27.69
CA ASN A 91 -1.42 -12.92 27.05
C ASN A 91 -0.27 -13.46 26.18
N LEU A 92 0.59 -14.27 26.78
CA LEU A 92 1.72 -14.88 26.11
C LEU A 92 1.38 -16.23 25.46
N ASP A 93 0.11 -16.64 25.39
CA ASP A 93 -0.29 -17.87 24.70
C ASP A 93 -0.70 -17.63 23.23
N VAL A 94 -0.88 -16.37 22.84
CA VAL A 94 -1.13 -16.00 21.44
C VAL A 94 0.12 -16.22 20.59
N GLU A 95 0.00 -16.84 19.43
CA GLU A 95 1.13 -17.02 18.51
C GLU A 95 1.21 -15.87 17.50
N VAL A 96 2.40 -15.31 17.28
CA VAL A 96 2.64 -14.36 16.19
C VAL A 96 2.92 -15.14 14.91
N LYS A 97 1.87 -15.42 14.14
CA LYS A 97 1.96 -16.23 12.92
C LYS A 97 2.91 -15.61 11.88
N ALA A 98 3.95 -16.36 11.53
CA ALA A 98 4.84 -16.07 10.41
C ALA A 98 4.48 -16.96 9.22
N SER A 99 4.18 -16.35 8.06
CA SER A 99 3.91 -17.10 6.83
C SER A 99 4.27 -16.29 5.59
N GLY A 100 5.04 -16.89 4.70
CA GLY A 100 5.57 -16.27 3.48
C GLY A 100 7.08 -16.33 3.46
N ASN A 101 7.70 -15.56 2.57
CA ASN A 101 9.16 -15.44 2.44
C ASN A 101 9.51 -13.99 2.08
N ASP A 102 8.92 -13.05 2.81
CA ASP A 102 9.05 -11.60 2.64
C ASP A 102 9.44 -10.94 3.97
N GLU A 103 9.73 -9.64 3.93
CA GLU A 103 10.18 -8.88 5.10
C GLU A 103 9.11 -8.83 6.22
N LEU A 104 7.83 -9.06 5.90
CA LEU A 104 6.77 -9.14 6.91
C LEU A 104 6.80 -10.50 7.63
N THR A 105 7.23 -11.58 6.97
CA THR A 105 7.53 -12.85 7.63
C THR A 105 8.67 -12.67 8.62
N ASP A 106 9.79 -12.08 8.20
CA ASP A 106 10.96 -11.84 9.07
C ASP A 106 10.59 -11.00 10.31
N LEU A 107 9.69 -10.02 10.10
CA LEU A 107 9.13 -9.21 11.18
C LEU A 107 8.29 -10.04 12.15
N ALA A 108 7.38 -10.88 11.62
CA ALA A 108 6.54 -11.76 12.43
C ALA A 108 7.39 -12.74 13.25
N GLU A 109 8.40 -13.37 12.65
CA GLU A 109 9.30 -14.28 13.34
C GLU A 109 10.11 -13.58 14.44
N SER A 110 10.56 -12.35 14.20
CA SER A 110 11.27 -11.57 15.21
C SER A 110 10.40 -11.26 16.42
N PHE A 111 9.14 -10.90 16.19
CA PHE A 111 8.16 -10.71 17.26
C PHE A 111 7.80 -12.01 17.98
N GLU A 112 7.70 -13.12 17.26
CA GLU A 112 7.44 -14.43 17.86
C GLU A 112 8.57 -14.86 18.80
N ARG A 113 9.84 -14.69 18.37
CA ARG A 113 11.01 -14.92 19.24
C ARG A 113 10.96 -14.04 20.49
N MET A 114 10.54 -12.78 20.35
CA MET A 114 10.39 -11.88 21.51
C MET A 114 9.34 -12.38 22.48
N ARG A 115 8.15 -12.79 21.99
CA ARG A 115 7.08 -13.35 22.81
C ARG A 115 7.53 -14.60 23.56
N ILE A 116 8.17 -15.56 22.87
CA ILE A 116 8.67 -16.81 23.47
C ILE A 116 9.71 -16.50 24.56
N SER A 117 10.61 -15.56 24.30
CA SER A 117 11.62 -15.11 25.27
C SER A 117 10.96 -14.55 26.53
N MET A 118 9.97 -13.65 26.37
CA MET A 118 9.21 -13.10 27.50
C MET A 118 8.49 -14.19 28.29
N LYS A 119 7.84 -15.14 27.61
CA LYS A 119 7.14 -16.27 28.27
C LYS A 119 8.10 -17.10 29.11
N THR A 120 9.24 -17.45 28.52
CA THR A 120 10.29 -18.22 29.21
C THR A 120 10.85 -17.48 30.43
N ILE A 121 11.02 -16.16 30.36
CA ILE A 121 11.51 -15.35 31.47
C ILE A 121 10.50 -15.35 32.61
N ILE A 122 9.21 -15.15 32.32
CA ILE A 122 8.15 -15.12 33.33
C ILE A 122 7.99 -16.49 34.00
N GLU A 123 7.95 -17.58 33.23
CA GLU A 123 7.86 -18.94 33.77
C GLU A 123 9.04 -19.31 34.69
N LYS A 124 10.22 -18.72 34.47
CA LYS A 124 11.38 -18.90 35.34
C LYS A 124 11.32 -18.09 36.63
N LEU A 125 10.61 -16.96 36.64
CA LEU A 125 10.41 -16.12 37.83
C LEU A 125 9.31 -16.66 38.75
N GLU A 126 8.35 -17.40 38.19
CA GLU A 126 7.26 -18.03 38.93
C GLU A 126 7.65 -19.36 39.60
N ARG A 127 8.85 -19.88 39.31
CA ARG A 127 9.45 -21.06 39.96
C ARG A 127 10.36 -20.68 41.10
#